data_AF-A0A0C5W2A8-F1
#
_entry.id   AF-A0A0C5W2A8-F1
#
_cell.length_a   1.000
_cell.length_b   1.000
_cell.length_c   1.000
_cell.angle_alpha   90.00
_cell.angle_beta   90.00
_cell.angle_gamma   90.00
#
_symmetry.space_group_name_H-M   'P 1'
#
loop_
_entity.id
_entity.type
_entity.pdbx_description
1 polymer ?
#
loop_
_entity_poly.entity_id
_entity_poly.type
_entity_poly.pdbx_seq_one_letter_code
_entity_poly.pdbx_strand_id
1 'polypeptide(L)'
;MTAQPWLDSVIDLLQQEIALSSQIDAQLVLERDALLSRDAQSVAQYSQQKNTLLIDLDSKHSTLMQTISEATGQPQEALSDDQWLQTITDARKEQLSKLWYELHDQLKALKHKNLQNGVSLNRVVSRSRFLLRLLKGDNSPQTYDAKGMESSSRQGSLGKA
;
A
#
# COMPACT_ATOMS: atom_id res chain seq x y z
N MET A 1 -23.21 -1.54 -36.55
CA MET A 1 -22.15 -1.57 -35.52
C MET A 1 -21.33 -0.32 -35.71
N THR A 2 -21.54 0.70 -34.90
CA THR A 2 -20.72 1.92 -34.91
C THR A 2 -19.40 1.59 -34.23
N ALA A 3 -18.30 1.61 -34.99
CA ALA A 3 -16.98 1.47 -34.42
C ALA A 3 -16.76 2.62 -33.43
N GLN A 4 -16.44 2.29 -32.17
CA GLN A 4 -16.09 3.27 -31.15
C GLN A 4 -14.57 3.50 -31.23
N PRO A 5 -14.10 4.59 -31.86
CA PRO A 5 -12.68 4.79 -32.18
C PRO A 5 -11.79 5.03 -30.95
N TRP A 6 -12.39 5.41 -29.82
CA TRP A 6 -11.70 5.61 -28.55
C TRP A 6 -11.32 4.31 -27.86
N LEU A 7 -11.91 3.17 -28.26
CA LEU A 7 -11.64 1.87 -27.63
C LEU A 7 -10.19 1.42 -27.80
N ASP A 8 -9.57 1.70 -28.95
CA ASP A 8 -8.17 1.35 -29.19
C ASP A 8 -7.24 2.12 -28.24
N SER A 9 -7.51 3.42 -28.04
CA SER A 9 -6.78 4.24 -27.06
C SER A 9 -6.93 3.70 -25.63
N VAL A 10 -8.15 3.28 -25.25
CA VAL A 10 -8.40 2.72 -23.92
C VAL A 10 -7.73 1.36 -23.74
N ILE A 11 -7.72 0.50 -24.77
CA ILE A 11 -6.99 -0.77 -24.73
C ILE A 11 -5.48 -0.51 -24.53
N ASP A 12 -4.91 0.41 -25.30
CA ASP A 12 -3.48 0.75 -25.20
C ASP A 12 -3.12 1.34 -23.83
N LEU A 13 -3.99 2.19 -23.26
CA LEU A 13 -3.80 2.76 -21.92
C LEU A 13 -3.88 1.67 -20.83
N LEU A 14 -4.86 0.76 -20.91
CA LEU A 14 -4.96 -0.36 -19.96
C LEU A 14 -3.74 -1.28 -20.03
N GLN A 15 -3.25 -1.59 -21.23
CA GLN A 15 -2.05 -2.39 -21.39
C GLN A 15 -0.81 -1.69 -20.81
N GLN A 16 -0.70 -0.36 -20.98
CA GLN A 16 0.36 0.43 -20.35
C GLN A 16 0.26 0.40 -18.82
N GLU A 17 -0.93 0.53 -18.24
CA GLU A 17 -1.13 0.46 -16.79
C GLU A 17 -0.83 -0.92 -16.21
N ILE A 18 -1.19 -2.00 -16.93
CA ILE A 18 -0.83 -3.37 -16.57
C ILE A 18 0.70 -3.56 -16.59
N ALA A 19 1.37 -3.04 -17.62
CA ALA A 19 2.83 -3.11 -17.73
C ALA A 19 3.52 -2.32 -16.60
N LEU A 20 3.02 -1.12 -16.27
CA LEU A 20 3.51 -0.32 -15.14
C LEU A 20 3.27 -1.04 -13.81
N SER A 21 2.09 -1.63 -13.62
CA SER A 21 1.75 -2.41 -12.43
C SER A 21 2.70 -3.59 -12.23
N SER A 22 3.06 -4.28 -13.31
CA SER A 22 4.04 -5.37 -13.28
C SER A 22 5.45 -4.87 -12.91
N GLN A 23 5.84 -3.68 -13.38
CA GLN A 23 7.13 -3.07 -13.00
C GLN A 23 7.14 -2.65 -11.53
N ILE A 24 6.05 -2.09 -11.01
CA ILE A 24 5.90 -1.76 -9.60
C ILE A 24 5.98 -3.03 -8.75
N ASP A 25 5.40 -4.14 -9.23
CA ASP A 25 5.49 -5.43 -8.53
C ASP A 25 6.94 -5.89 -8.37
N ALA A 26 7.71 -5.83 -9.46
CA ALA A 26 9.13 -6.17 -9.44
C ALA A 26 9.90 -5.27 -8.46
N GLN A 27 9.61 -3.97 -8.41
CA GLN A 27 10.22 -3.05 -7.46
C GLN A 27 9.86 -3.37 -6.00
N LEU A 28 8.61 -3.78 -5.73
CA LEU A 28 8.20 -4.21 -4.39
C LEU A 28 8.92 -5.48 -3.93
N VAL A 29 9.21 -6.41 -4.85
CA VAL A 29 10.01 -7.60 -4.56
C VAL A 29 11.45 -7.23 -4.25
N LEU A 30 12.07 -6.36 -5.06
CA LEU A 30 13.43 -5.88 -4.83
C LEU A 30 13.57 -5.11 -3.51
N GLU A 31 12.59 -4.24 -3.20
CA GLU A 31 12.52 -3.51 -1.94
C GLU A 31 12.40 -4.47 -0.73
N ARG A 32 11.57 -5.51 -0.84
CA ARG A 32 11.43 -6.54 0.20
C ARG A 32 12.76 -7.25 0.43
N ASP A 33 13.43 -7.68 -0.64
CA ASP A 33 14.67 -8.44 -0.52
C ASP A 33 15.79 -7.56 0.06
N ALA A 34 15.83 -6.27 -0.28
CA ALA A 34 16.72 -5.28 0.32
C ALA A 34 16.42 -5.04 1.82
N LEU A 35 15.13 -5.02 2.22
CA LEU A 35 14.73 -4.94 3.63
C LEU A 35 15.21 -6.16 4.43
N LEU A 36 15.14 -7.36 3.83
CA LEU A 36 15.59 -8.60 4.45
C LEU A 36 17.12 -8.65 4.58
N SER A 37 17.85 -8.18 3.57
CA SER A 37 19.32 -8.08 3.59
C SER A 37 19.85 -6.90 4.39
N ARG A 38 18.97 -6.00 4.86
CA ARG A 38 19.29 -4.76 5.59
C ARG A 38 20.14 -3.78 4.79
N ASP A 39 19.99 -3.80 3.47
CA ASP A 39 20.65 -2.85 2.58
C ASP A 39 19.83 -1.55 2.48
N ALA A 40 20.12 -0.62 3.38
CA ALA A 40 19.41 0.66 3.45
C ALA A 40 19.58 1.52 2.19
N GLN A 41 20.69 1.38 1.47
CA GLN A 41 20.94 2.14 0.24
C GLN A 41 20.04 1.62 -0.88
N SER A 42 20.00 0.30 -1.07
CA SER A 42 19.11 -0.33 -2.05
C SER A 42 17.63 -0.08 -1.73
N VAL A 43 17.23 -0.13 -0.46
CA VAL A 43 15.85 0.21 -0.06
C VAL A 43 15.48 1.63 -0.51
N ALA A 44 16.36 2.61 -0.27
CA ALA A 44 16.10 4.00 -0.67
C ALA A 44 16.00 4.13 -2.19
N GLN A 45 16.88 3.47 -2.95
CA GLN A 45 16.86 3.48 -4.41
C GLN A 45 15.57 2.85 -4.96
N TYR A 46 15.18 1.67 -4.51
CA TYR A 46 13.96 1.00 -4.98
C TYR A 46 12.70 1.76 -4.57
N SER A 47 12.67 2.38 -3.39
CA SER A 47 11.60 3.30 -2.99
C SER A 47 11.45 4.49 -3.94
N GLN A 48 12.56 5.10 -4.38
CA GLN A 48 12.52 6.20 -5.35
C GLN A 48 12.01 5.74 -6.72
N GLN A 49 12.54 4.62 -7.23
CA GLN A 49 12.11 4.05 -8.52
C GLN A 49 10.62 3.68 -8.51
N LYS A 50 10.14 3.07 -7.42
CA LYS A 50 8.72 2.80 -7.20
C LYS A 50 7.88 4.09 -7.24
N ASN A 51 8.36 5.17 -6.63
CA ASN A 51 7.62 6.43 -6.62
C ASN A 51 7.48 7.04 -8.02
N THR A 52 8.52 6.97 -8.85
CA THR A 52 8.45 7.38 -10.27
C THR A 52 7.39 6.59 -11.02
N LEU A 53 7.39 5.26 -10.87
CA LEU A 53 6.40 4.39 -11.54
C LEU A 53 4.97 4.66 -11.05
N LEU A 54 4.77 5.00 -9.78
CA LEU A 54 3.45 5.35 -9.24
C LEU A 54 2.93 6.68 -9.79
N ILE A 55 3.81 7.68 -9.98
CA ILE A 55 3.45 8.95 -10.62
C ILE A 55 3.04 8.71 -12.07
N ASP A 56 3.79 7.88 -12.80
CA ASP A 56 3.48 7.53 -14.18
C ASP A 56 2.13 6.78 -14.27
N LEU A 57 1.89 5.83 -13.36
CA LEU A 57 0.63 5.10 -13.28
C LEU A 57 -0.56 6.03 -13.02
N ASP A 58 -0.44 6.97 -12.07
CA ASP A 58 -1.49 7.94 -11.74
C ASP A 58 -1.81 8.88 -12.93
N SER A 59 -0.78 9.32 -13.64
CA SER A 59 -0.94 10.13 -14.86
C SER A 59 -1.66 9.35 -15.98
N LYS A 60 -1.30 8.08 -16.17
CA LYS A 60 -1.94 7.20 -17.17
C LYS A 60 -3.39 6.92 -16.82
N HIS A 61 -3.65 6.63 -15.55
CA HIS A 61 -4.99 6.39 -15.03
C HIS A 61 -5.89 7.62 -15.18
N SER A 62 -5.36 8.81 -14.90
CA SER A 62 -6.07 10.06 -15.13
C SER A 62 -6.44 10.24 -16.61
N THR A 63 -5.50 9.92 -17.53
CA THR A 63 -5.74 10.00 -18.98
C THR A 63 -6.78 8.99 -19.45
N LEU A 64 -6.72 7.76 -18.92
CA LEU A 64 -7.69 6.69 -19.18
C LEU A 64 -9.11 7.14 -18.78
N MET A 65 -9.25 7.61 -17.54
CA MET A 65 -10.53 8.07 -17.00
C MET A 65 -11.07 9.28 -17.76
N GLN A 66 -10.20 10.22 -18.14
CA GLN A 66 -10.58 11.36 -18.98
C GLN A 66 -11.10 10.89 -20.35
N THR A 67 -10.39 9.97 -21.00
CA THR A 67 -10.79 9.42 -22.31
C THR A 67 -12.17 8.75 -22.23
N ILE A 68 -12.43 7.97 -21.17
CA ILE A 68 -13.72 7.31 -20.94
C ILE A 68 -14.81 8.34 -20.65
N SER A 69 -14.52 9.34 -19.80
CA SER A 69 -15.45 10.42 -19.46
C SER A 69 -15.89 11.21 -20.70
N GLU A 70 -14.95 11.62 -21.54
CA GLU A 70 -15.22 12.33 -22.80
C GLU A 70 -16.02 11.47 -23.79
N ALA A 71 -15.70 10.17 -23.88
CA ALA A 71 -16.36 9.25 -24.79
C ALA A 71 -17.80 8.86 -24.37
N THR A 72 -18.05 8.78 -23.07
CA THR A 72 -19.35 8.36 -22.51
C THR A 72 -20.24 9.54 -22.13
N GLY A 73 -19.68 10.76 -22.06
CA GLY A 73 -20.37 11.94 -21.57
C GLY A 73 -20.69 11.89 -20.07
N GLN A 74 -20.07 10.96 -19.34
CA GLN A 74 -20.24 10.82 -17.90
C GLN A 74 -19.08 11.51 -17.17
N PRO A 75 -19.34 12.28 -16.11
CA PRO A 75 -18.26 12.86 -15.33
C PRO A 75 -17.40 11.77 -14.69
N GLN A 76 -16.09 12.00 -14.62
CA GLN A 76 -15.11 11.06 -14.07
C GLN A 76 -15.49 10.53 -12.68
N GLU A 77 -16.06 11.39 -11.84
CA GLU A 77 -16.51 11.06 -10.48
C GLU A 77 -17.73 10.14 -10.43
N ALA A 78 -18.50 10.08 -11.51
CA ALA A 78 -19.69 9.24 -11.67
C ALA A 78 -19.40 7.94 -12.42
N LEU A 79 -18.20 7.78 -12.99
CA LEU A 79 -17.71 6.52 -13.55
C LEU A 79 -17.41 5.56 -12.39
N SER A 80 -18.43 4.92 -11.82
CA SER A 80 -18.17 3.76 -10.96
C SER A 80 -17.49 2.65 -11.77
N ASP A 81 -16.62 1.88 -11.10
CA ASP A 81 -15.55 1.07 -11.70
C ASP A 81 -15.94 0.31 -13.00
N ASP A 82 -17.17 -0.16 -13.16
CA ASP A 82 -17.54 -0.99 -14.31
C ASP A 82 -18.71 -0.47 -15.16
N GLN A 83 -19.31 0.69 -14.81
CA GLN A 83 -20.52 1.17 -15.48
C GLN A 83 -20.28 1.54 -16.95
N TRP A 84 -19.10 2.11 -17.24
CA TRP A 84 -18.74 2.48 -18.60
C TRP A 84 -18.61 1.27 -19.53
N LEU A 85 -18.19 0.09 -19.02
CA LEU A 85 -18.14 -1.16 -19.78
C LEU A 85 -19.52 -1.58 -20.30
N GLN A 86 -20.60 -1.18 -19.61
CA GLN A 86 -21.96 -1.45 -20.06
C GLN A 86 -22.38 -0.60 -21.26
N THR A 87 -21.75 0.55 -21.46
CA THR A 87 -22.01 1.44 -22.61
C THR A 87 -21.35 0.96 -23.90
N ILE A 88 -20.45 -0.02 -23.81
CA ILE A 88 -19.73 -0.59 -24.96
C ILE A 88 -20.64 -1.59 -25.69
N THR A 89 -20.79 -1.39 -26.99
CA THR A 89 -21.54 -2.31 -27.88
C THR A 89 -20.64 -2.99 -28.90
N ASP A 90 -19.34 -2.66 -28.87
CA ASP A 90 -18.30 -3.21 -29.72
C ASP A 90 -17.94 -4.65 -29.34
N ALA A 91 -17.52 -5.45 -30.31
CA ALA A 91 -17.08 -6.83 -30.10
C ALA A 91 -15.87 -6.93 -29.16
N ARG A 92 -15.08 -5.86 -29.03
CA ARG A 92 -13.93 -5.75 -28.11
C ARG A 92 -14.31 -5.61 -26.63
N LYS A 93 -15.60 -5.50 -26.30
CA LYS A 93 -16.07 -5.37 -24.91
C LYS A 93 -15.47 -6.43 -23.98
N GLU A 94 -15.47 -7.69 -24.41
CA GLU A 94 -14.97 -8.80 -23.58
C GLU A 94 -13.47 -8.66 -23.28
N GLN A 95 -12.68 -8.28 -24.29
CA GLN A 95 -11.25 -8.01 -24.13
C GLN A 95 -11.01 -6.85 -23.15
N LEU A 96 -11.76 -5.76 -23.30
CA LEU A 96 -11.67 -4.59 -22.42
C LEU A 96 -12.04 -4.92 -20.98
N SER A 97 -13.14 -5.64 -20.77
CA SER A 97 -13.54 -6.10 -19.44
C SER A 97 -12.45 -6.98 -18.81
N LYS A 98 -11.84 -7.88 -19.58
CA LYS A 98 -10.74 -8.71 -19.08
C LYS A 98 -9.54 -7.87 -18.64
N LEU A 99 -9.10 -6.92 -19.48
CA LEU A 99 -7.96 -6.04 -19.15
C LEU A 99 -8.26 -5.16 -17.93
N TRP A 100 -9.48 -4.64 -17.84
CA TRP A 100 -9.94 -3.83 -16.71
C TRP A 100 -9.89 -4.61 -15.39
N TYR A 101 -10.45 -5.82 -15.36
CA TYR A 101 -10.42 -6.66 -14.17
C TYR A 101 -9.02 -7.14 -13.81
N GLU A 102 -8.20 -7.48 -14.81
CA GLU A 102 -6.80 -7.84 -14.61
C GLU A 102 -6.00 -6.71 -13.93
N LEU A 103 -6.15 -5.48 -14.42
CA LEU A 103 -5.54 -4.30 -13.82
C LEU A 103 -5.99 -4.12 -12.37
N HIS A 104 -7.30 -4.20 -12.11
CA HIS A 104 -7.83 -4.01 -10.75
C HIS A 104 -7.32 -5.06 -9.76
N ASP A 105 -7.22 -6.32 -10.19
CA ASP A 105 -6.66 -7.39 -9.36
C ASP A 105 -5.15 -7.19 -9.12
N GLN A 106 -4.39 -6.74 -10.12
CA GLN A 106 -2.98 -6.38 -9.95
C GLN A 106 -2.81 -5.23 -8.95
N LEU A 107 -3.60 -4.16 -9.05
CA LEU A 107 -3.55 -3.03 -8.12
C LEU A 107 -3.86 -3.44 -6.67
N LYS A 108 -4.84 -4.32 -6.47
CA LYS A 108 -5.13 -4.90 -5.14
C LYS A 108 -3.95 -5.69 -4.60
N ALA A 109 -3.32 -6.51 -5.43
CA ALA A 109 -2.14 -7.29 -5.03
C ALA A 109 -0.95 -6.38 -4.68
N LEU A 110 -0.69 -5.33 -5.47
CA LEU A 110 0.35 -4.34 -5.23
C LEU A 110 0.12 -3.61 -3.91
N LYS A 111 -1.12 -3.18 -3.63
CA LYS A 111 -1.49 -2.57 -2.34
C LYS A 111 -1.16 -3.49 -1.16
N HIS A 112 -1.47 -4.78 -1.29
CA HIS A 112 -1.17 -5.76 -0.24
C HIS A 112 0.34 -5.92 -0.03
N LYS A 113 1.12 -6.09 -1.10
CA LYS A 113 2.58 -6.22 -1.03
C LYS A 113 3.25 -4.97 -0.44
N ASN A 114 2.82 -3.78 -0.85
CA ASN A 114 3.33 -2.52 -0.31
C ASN A 114 3.06 -2.40 1.21
N LEU A 115 1.88 -2.84 1.67
CA LEU A 115 1.56 -2.88 3.10
C LEU A 115 2.46 -3.86 3.86
N GLN A 116 2.76 -5.03 3.30
CA GLN A 116 3.69 -6.00 3.90
C GLN A 116 5.12 -5.43 4.02
N ASN A 117 5.61 -4.73 2.99
CA ASN A 117 6.91 -4.06 3.02
C ASN A 117 6.94 -2.97 4.11
N GLY A 118 5.87 -2.19 4.24
CA GLY A 118 5.72 -1.18 5.30
C GLY A 118 5.77 -1.76 6.72
N VAL A 119 5.13 -2.92 6.95
CA VAL A 119 5.21 -3.63 8.24
C VAL A 119 6.65 -4.08 8.53
N SER A 120 7.35 -4.60 7.53
CA SER A 120 8.74 -5.06 7.67
C SER A 120 9.69 -3.91 7.98
N LEU A 121 9.56 -2.78 7.27
CA LEU A 121 10.32 -1.56 7.53
C LEU A 121 10.11 -1.05 8.97
N ASN A 122 8.85 -1.01 9.44
CA ASN A 122 8.54 -0.58 10.81
C ASN A 122 9.19 -1.47 11.88
N ARG A 123 9.28 -2.79 11.64
CA ARG A 123 9.99 -3.71 12.54
C ARG A 123 11.49 -3.43 12.57
N VAL A 124 12.12 -3.19 11.43
CA VAL A 124 13.55 -2.86 11.33
C VAL A 124 13.85 -1.54 12.06
N VAL A 125 13.01 -0.52 11.88
CA VAL A 125 13.14 0.77 12.58
C VAL A 125 12.97 0.60 14.09
N SER A 126 11.95 -0.14 14.54
CA SER A 126 11.68 -0.38 15.97
C SER A 126 12.84 -1.11 16.65
N ARG A 127 13.39 -2.13 15.99
CA ARG A 127 14.59 -2.85 16.47
C ARG A 127 15.81 -1.94 16.55
N SER A 128 16.04 -1.12 15.54
CA SER A 128 17.16 -0.18 15.52
C SER A 128 17.06 0.86 16.64
N ARG A 129 15.86 1.39 16.90
CA ARG A 129 15.60 2.30 18.03
C ARG A 129 15.80 1.62 19.39
N PHE A 130 15.43 0.35 19.53
CA PHE A 130 15.68 -0.43 20.74
C PHE A 130 17.19 -0.62 20.98
N LEU A 131 17.94 -1.03 19.95
CA LEU A 131 19.40 -1.18 20.05
C LEU A 131 20.10 0.13 20.36
N LEU A 132 19.68 1.24 19.74
CA LEU A 132 20.20 2.57 20.05
C LEU A 132 19.89 3.00 21.48
N ARG A 133 18.72 2.66 22.04
CA ARG A 133 18.40 2.89 23.45
C ARG A 133 19.32 2.10 24.38
N LEU A 134 19.54 0.81 24.09
CA LEU A 134 20.47 -0.04 24.84
C LEU A 134 21.91 0.51 24.79
N LEU A 135 22.39 0.89 23.60
CA LEU A 135 23.74 1.45 23.39
C LEU A 135 23.94 2.81 24.05
N LYS A 136 22.91 3.66 24.06
CA LYS A 136 22.95 4.96 24.74
C LYS A 136 22.82 4.84 26.27
N GLY A 137 22.68 3.63 26.80
CA GLY A 137 22.55 3.39 28.23
C GLY A 137 21.24 3.92 28.81
N ASP A 138 20.22 4.12 27.97
CA ASP A 138 18.89 4.53 28.41
C ASP A 138 18.15 3.31 28.99
N ASN A 139 18.70 2.79 30.09
CA ASN A 139 18.05 1.84 30.97
C ASN A 139 17.06 2.66 31.81
N SER A 140 15.91 2.99 31.26
CA SER A 140 14.76 3.24 32.13
C SER A 140 14.55 1.94 32.91
N PRO A 141 14.79 1.93 34.23
CA PRO A 141 14.65 0.70 34.97
C PRO A 141 13.17 0.37 34.96
N GLN A 142 12.78 -0.71 34.30
CA GLN A 142 11.65 -1.49 34.79
C GLN A 142 12.12 -2.10 36.11
N THR A 143 12.11 -1.28 37.16
CA THR A 143 12.16 -1.76 38.53
C THR A 143 11.01 -2.72 38.68
N TYR A 144 11.39 -3.98 38.92
CA TYR A 144 10.62 -4.99 39.61
C TYR A 144 9.51 -4.38 40.46
N ASP A 145 8.30 -4.87 40.25
CA ASP A 145 7.08 -4.47 40.93
C ASP A 145 7.31 -4.40 42.45
N ALA A 146 7.37 -3.18 42.99
CA ALA A 146 7.41 -2.91 44.43
C ALA A 146 5.99 -2.81 45.03
N LYS A 147 5.01 -3.51 44.47
CA LYS A 147 3.72 -3.80 45.14
C LYS A 147 3.70 -5.23 45.62
N GLY A 148 4.37 -5.49 46.73
CA GLY A 148 4.41 -6.83 47.30
C GLY A 148 4.68 -6.93 48.80
N MET A 149 4.70 -5.83 49.56
CA MET A 149 4.66 -5.78 51.03
C MET A 149 4.09 -4.40 51.35
N GLU A 150 2.99 -4.17 52.06
CA GLU A 150 2.57 -4.73 53.34
C GLU A 150 1.03 -4.74 53.42
N SER A 151 0.42 -5.89 53.69
CA SER A 151 -0.94 -5.93 54.24
C SER A 151 -1.10 -7.15 55.15
N SER A 152 -0.48 -7.13 56.33
CA SER A 152 -0.89 -8.01 57.44
C SER A 152 -0.24 -7.66 58.78
N SER A 153 -0.96 -6.92 59.63
CA SER A 153 -1.24 -7.29 61.03
C SER A 153 -2.14 -6.19 61.65
N ARG A 154 -3.45 -6.39 61.72
CA ARG A 154 -4.19 -6.86 62.91
C ARG A 154 -3.79 -6.19 64.24
N GLN A 155 -4.73 -5.40 64.76
CA GLN A 155 -5.49 -5.71 65.98
C GLN A 155 -4.95 -5.17 67.33
N GLY A 156 -5.60 -4.09 67.79
CA GLY A 156 -6.13 -3.97 69.15
C GLY A 156 -5.24 -3.31 70.21
N SER A 157 -5.75 -2.25 70.85
CA SER A 157 -5.92 -2.16 72.31
C SER A 157 -6.48 -0.79 72.72
N LEU A 158 -7.43 -0.82 73.65
CA LEU A 158 -8.09 0.28 74.35
C LEU A 158 -7.11 1.03 75.28
N GLY A 159 -7.41 2.29 75.64
CA GLY A 159 -6.86 2.87 76.87
C GLY A 159 -6.82 4.40 76.97
N LYS A 160 -7.71 4.93 77.81
CA LYS A 160 -7.79 6.26 78.44
C LYS A 160 -6.47 7.06 78.62
N ALA A 161 -6.57 8.38 78.51
CA ALA A 161 -6.37 9.33 79.62
C ALA A 161 -7.05 10.66 79.27
#